data_AF-A0ABD1FWP6-F1
#
_entry.id   AF-A0ABD1FWP6-F1
#
_cell.length_a   1.000
_cell.length_b   1.000
_cell.length_c   1.000
_cell.angle_alpha   90.00
_cell.angle_beta   90.00
_cell.angle_gamma   90.00
#
_symmetry.space_group_name_H-M   'P 1'
#
loop_
_entity.id
_entity.type
_entity.pdbx_description
1 polymer ?
#
loop_
_entity_poly.entity_id
_entity_poly.type
_entity_poly.pdbx_seq_one_letter_code
_entity_poly.pdbx_strand_id
1 'polypeptide(L)'
;MKEEPGKSGEGSNRAGGKVDWGRSTRFEFPKFDGEGFEGWVMRSDYFFEEVEVPEGEKVRITALHLEGKVLQWHRGYVSLQGDRAYGD
;
A
#
# COMPACT_ATOMS: atom_id res chain seq x y z
N MET A 1 -65.60 18.22 -3.49
CA MET A 1 -64.69 18.61 -2.38
C MET A 1 -64.02 17.32 -1.93
N LYS A 2 -62.80 17.03 -2.42
CA LYS A 2 -61.52 17.43 -1.79
C LYS A 2 -61.41 16.72 -0.42
N GLU A 3 -60.47 15.81 -0.14
CA GLU A 3 -59.04 15.79 -0.48
C GLU A 3 -58.46 14.37 -0.45
N GLU A 4 -57.52 14.08 -1.36
CA GLU A 4 -56.53 12.99 -1.29
C GLU A 4 -55.35 13.46 -0.42
N PRO A 5 -54.82 12.69 0.53
CA PRO A 5 -53.60 13.09 1.21
C PRO A 5 -52.39 12.88 0.28
N GLY A 6 -51.80 14.01 -0.09
CA GLY A 6 -50.62 14.13 -0.93
C GLY A 6 -49.34 13.59 -0.32
N LYS A 7 -48.44 13.22 -1.24
CA LYS A 7 -47.07 12.76 -1.08
C LYS A 7 -46.19 13.78 -0.36
N SER A 8 -45.44 13.34 0.65
CA SER A 8 -44.25 14.00 1.20
C SER A 8 -43.30 12.89 1.68
N GLY A 9 -41.99 12.91 1.57
CA GLY A 9 -40.98 13.82 1.04
C GLY A 9 -39.67 13.02 1.03
N GLU A 10 -38.67 13.50 0.31
CA GLU A 10 -37.36 12.87 0.13
C GLU A 10 -36.66 12.49 1.44
N GLY A 11 -35.91 11.39 1.40
CA GLY A 11 -35.15 10.94 2.56
C GLY A 11 -34.10 9.88 2.25
N SER A 12 -33.19 10.20 1.33
CA SER A 12 -31.83 9.67 1.24
C SER A 12 -31.65 8.15 1.38
N ASN A 13 -31.43 7.49 0.24
CA ASN A 13 -30.74 6.20 0.17
C ASN A 13 -29.31 6.35 0.70
N ARG A 14 -29.13 6.42 2.03
CA ARG A 14 -27.86 6.06 2.63
C ARG A 14 -27.88 4.55 2.75
N ALA A 15 -27.59 3.90 1.62
CA ALA A 15 -26.80 2.69 1.66
C ALA A 15 -25.45 3.07 2.28
N GLY A 16 -25.44 3.28 3.61
CA GLY A 16 -24.27 3.09 4.43
C GLY A 16 -24.05 1.59 4.47
N GLY A 17 -23.72 1.01 3.31
CA GLY A 17 -23.05 -0.27 3.29
C GLY A 17 -21.86 -0.06 4.20
N LYS A 18 -21.86 -0.74 5.35
CA LYS A 18 -20.63 -0.97 6.09
C LYS A 18 -19.66 -1.45 5.03
N VAL A 19 -18.65 -0.63 4.72
CA VAL A 19 -17.49 -1.09 3.98
C VAL A 19 -16.99 -2.27 4.81
N ASP A 20 -17.22 -3.46 4.26
CA ASP A 20 -16.85 -4.69 4.90
C ASP A 20 -15.33 -4.80 4.74
N TRP A 21 -14.61 -4.09 5.61
CA TRP A 21 -13.16 -4.27 5.80
C TRP A 21 -12.84 -5.72 6.20
N GLY A 22 -13.86 -6.55 6.48
CA GLY A 22 -13.81 -7.96 6.86
C GLY A 22 -13.30 -8.92 5.78
N ARG A 23 -12.85 -8.42 4.63
CA ARG A 23 -11.88 -9.14 3.79
C ARG A 23 -10.58 -8.38 3.85
N SER A 24 -9.84 -8.55 4.96
CA SER A 24 -8.46 -8.13 5.15
C SER A 24 -7.72 -8.13 3.82
N THR A 25 -7.64 -6.97 3.17
CA THR A 25 -6.73 -6.77 2.05
C THR A 25 -5.36 -6.88 2.68
N ARG A 26 -4.80 -8.09 2.63
CA ARG A 26 -3.43 -8.36 3.08
C ARG A 26 -2.57 -7.23 2.52
N PHE A 27 -1.94 -6.46 3.40
CA PHE A 27 -1.06 -5.38 2.97
C PHE A 27 -0.04 -6.01 2.00
N GLU A 28 0.02 -5.48 0.79
CA GLU A 28 1.05 -5.82 -0.18
C GLU A 28 2.10 -4.72 -0.12
N PHE A 29 3.37 -5.12 -0.11
CA PHE A 29 4.45 -4.14 -0.09
C PHE A 29 4.46 -3.36 -1.41
N PRO A 30 4.56 -2.01 -1.38
CA PRO A 30 4.46 -1.20 -2.59
C PRO A 30 5.65 -1.41 -3.53
N LYS A 31 5.36 -1.57 -4.82
CA LYS A 31 6.38 -1.66 -5.88
C LYS A 31 7.02 -0.31 -6.16
N PHE A 32 8.28 -0.32 -6.60
CA PHE A 32 9.02 0.90 -6.96
C PHE A 32 9.84 0.75 -8.24
N ASP A 33 9.53 1.57 -9.23
CA ASP A 33 10.20 1.60 -10.54
C ASP A 33 11.14 2.81 -10.71
N GLY A 34 11.14 3.74 -9.75
CA GLY A 34 11.91 4.98 -9.76
C GLY A 34 11.07 6.25 -9.71
N GLU A 35 9.74 6.15 -9.83
CA GLU A 35 8.83 7.30 -9.83
C GLU A 35 8.04 7.44 -8.52
N GLY A 36 7.62 8.67 -8.19
CA GLY A 36 6.76 8.92 -7.03
C GLY A 36 7.37 8.58 -5.67
N PHE A 37 8.68 8.82 -5.50
CA PHE A 37 9.48 8.41 -4.34
C PHE A 37 8.84 8.73 -2.98
N GLU A 38 8.42 9.97 -2.74
CA GLU A 38 7.85 10.37 -1.43
C GLU A 38 6.60 9.55 -1.05
N GLY A 39 5.69 9.36 -2.01
CA GLY A 39 4.49 8.56 -1.80
C GLY A 39 4.79 7.08 -1.64
N TRP A 40 5.86 6.58 -2.26
CA TRP A 40 6.32 5.21 -2.08
C TRP A 40 6.95 4.99 -0.70
N VAL A 41 7.79 5.90 -0.22
CA VAL A 41 8.38 5.85 1.13
C VAL A 41 7.28 5.86 2.18
N MET A 42 6.35 6.81 2.12
CA MET A 42 5.23 6.90 3.07
C MET A 42 4.43 5.58 3.16
N ARG A 43 4.14 4.94 2.03
CA ARG A 43 3.43 3.64 2.02
C ARG A 43 4.28 2.49 2.56
N SER A 44 5.59 2.53 2.30
CA SER A 44 6.53 1.52 2.81
C SER A 44 6.64 1.60 4.33
N ASP A 45 6.69 2.82 4.89
CA ASP A 45 6.72 3.06 6.33
C ASP A 45 5.45 2.51 7.00
N TYR A 46 4.25 2.85 6.47
CA TYR A 46 3.00 2.29 6.99
C TYR A 46 2.94 0.77 6.90
N PHE A 47 3.46 0.17 5.81
CA PHE A 47 3.53 -1.29 5.70
C PHE A 47 4.41 -1.88 6.82
N PHE A 48 5.59 -1.31 7.05
CA PHE A 48 6.52 -1.82 8.05
C PHE A 48 5.99 -1.69 9.47
N GLU A 49 5.29 -0.59 9.78
CA GLU A 49 4.62 -0.38 11.06
C GLU A 49 3.49 -1.39 11.27
N GLU A 50 2.61 -1.56 10.28
CA GLU A 50 1.43 -2.42 10.39
C GLU A 50 1.77 -3.91 10.41
N VAL A 51 2.85 -4.33 9.72
CA VAL A 51 3.32 -5.73 9.68
C VAL A 51 4.41 -6.01 10.72
N GLU A 52 4.82 -5.00 11.50
CA GLU A 52 5.88 -5.07 12.51
C GLU A 52 7.19 -5.68 11.96
N VAL A 53 7.63 -5.22 10.78
CA VAL A 53 8.82 -5.74 10.11
C VAL A 53 10.10 -5.36 10.89
N PRO A 54 10.96 -6.33 11.27
CA PRO A 54 12.24 -6.05 11.91
C PRO A 54 13.15 -5.18 11.04
N GLU A 55 13.91 -4.27 11.65
CA GLU A 55 14.77 -3.31 10.94
C GLU A 55 15.71 -3.97 9.92
N GLY A 56 16.41 -5.05 10.33
CA GLY A 56 17.34 -5.79 9.46
C GLY A 56 16.68 -6.52 8.27
N GLU A 57 15.35 -6.64 8.25
CA GLU A 57 14.61 -7.28 7.16
C GLU A 57 14.04 -6.27 6.16
N LYS A 58 13.88 -4.99 6.56
CA LYS A 58 13.23 -3.95 5.74
C LYS A 58 13.88 -3.79 4.38
N VAL A 59 15.22 -3.65 4.34
CA VAL A 59 15.98 -3.48 3.10
C VAL A 59 15.78 -4.67 2.16
N ARG A 60 15.78 -5.90 2.70
CA ARG A 60 15.58 -7.11 1.91
C ARG A 60 14.16 -7.18 1.33
N ILE A 61 13.14 -6.82 2.11
CA ILE A 61 11.75 -6.78 1.63
C ILE A 61 11.57 -5.70 0.56
N THR A 62 12.11 -4.50 0.78
CA THR A 62 12.14 -3.42 -0.21
C THR A 62 12.77 -3.87 -1.52
N ALA A 63 13.93 -4.54 -1.44
CA ALA A 63 14.66 -5.02 -2.61
C ALA A 63 13.85 -6.00 -3.47
N LEU A 64 12.98 -6.82 -2.87
CA LEU A 64 12.11 -7.76 -3.59
C LEU A 64 11.06 -7.08 -4.47
N HIS A 65 10.70 -5.83 -4.16
CA HIS A 65 9.62 -5.09 -4.81
C HIS A 65 10.13 -3.94 -5.69
N LEU A 66 11.44 -3.88 -5.93
CA LEU A 66 12.03 -3.00 -6.94
C LEU A 66 11.69 -3.52 -8.34
N GLU A 67 11.37 -2.61 -9.24
CA GLU A 67 11.01 -2.89 -10.64
C GLU A 67 11.83 -2.03 -11.61
N GLY A 68 11.72 -2.33 -12.90
CA GLY A 68 12.29 -1.50 -13.97
C GLY A 68 13.78 -1.22 -13.83
N LYS A 69 14.15 0.07 -13.97
CA LYS A 69 15.55 0.52 -13.93
C LYS A 69 16.14 0.45 -12.52
N VAL A 70 15.32 0.62 -11.49
CA VAL A 70 15.77 0.56 -10.10
C VAL A 70 16.19 -0.87 -9.72
N LEU A 71 15.46 -1.88 -10.16
CA LEU A 71 15.86 -3.27 -9.97
C LEU A 71 17.20 -3.60 -10.65
N GLN A 72 17.44 -3.05 -11.85
CA GLN A 72 18.70 -3.24 -12.58
C GLN A 72 19.88 -2.60 -11.84
N TRP A 73 19.72 -1.35 -11.37
CA TRP A 73 20.71 -0.67 -10.55
C TRP A 73 21.06 -1.48 -9.29
N HIS A 74 20.04 -1.93 -8.56
CA HIS A 74 20.21 -2.68 -7.32
C HIS A 74 20.94 -4.02 -7.55
N ARG A 75 20.62 -4.75 -8.64
CA ARG A 75 21.37 -5.97 -9.03
C ARG A 75 22.85 -5.68 -9.28
N GLY A 76 23.17 -4.58 -9.96
CA GLY A 76 24.55 -4.14 -10.16
C GLY A 76 25.23 -3.80 -8.84
N TYR A 77 24.55 -3.09 -7.94
CA TYR A 77 25.04 -2.80 -6.59
C TYR A 77 25.37 -4.08 -5.81
N VAL A 78 24.43 -5.04 -5.75
CA VAL A 78 24.63 -6.32 -5.05
C VAL A 78 25.80 -7.11 -5.64
N SER A 79 25.94 -7.14 -6.97
CA SER A 79 27.06 -7.83 -7.61
C SER A 79 28.43 -7.27 -7.24
N LEU A 80 28.51 -5.98 -6.94
CA LEU A 80 29.75 -5.31 -6.54
C LEU A 80 30.07 -5.54 -5.06
N GLN A 81 29.03 -5.65 -4.21
CA GLN A 81 29.19 -5.76 -2.76
C GLN A 81 29.24 -7.20 -2.24
N GLY A 82 28.69 -8.17 -2.99
CA GLY A 82 28.62 -9.57 -2.56
C GLY A 82 27.83 -9.73 -1.26
N ASP A 83 28.33 -10.55 -0.34
CA ASP A 83 27.68 -10.84 0.96
C ASP A 83 27.46 -9.60 1.84
N ARG A 84 28.16 -8.50 1.56
CA ARG A 84 28.02 -7.23 2.29
C ARG A 84 26.82 -6.39 1.87
N ALA A 85 26.13 -6.76 0.79
CA ALA A 85 25.04 -5.95 0.25
C ALA A 85 23.87 -5.77 1.25
N TYR A 86 23.74 -6.68 2.22
CA TYR A 86 22.69 -6.66 3.24
C TYR A 86 23.23 -6.97 4.65
N GLY A 87 24.55 -6.90 4.85
CA GLY A 87 25.15 -7.09 6.17
C GLY A 87 25.28 -5.76 6.90
N ASP A 88 24.97 -5.76 8.20
CA ASP A 88 25.26 -4.66 9.13
C ASP A 88 26.77 -4.44 9.34
#